data_AF-A0A1G2YDP8-F1
#
_entry.id   AF-A0A1G2YDP8-F1
#
_cell.length_a   1.000
_cell.length_b   1.000
_cell.length_c   1.000
_cell.angle_alpha   90.00
_cell.angle_beta   90.00
_cell.angle_gamma   90.00
#
_symmetry.space_group_name_H-M   'P 1'
#
loop_
_entity.id
_entity.type
_entity.pdbx_description
1 polymer ?
#
loop_
_entity_poly.entity_id
_entity_poly.type
_entity_poly.pdbx_seq_one_letter_code
_entity_poly.pdbx_strand_id
1 'polypeptide(L)'
;MGHSNRGLLPCGNRAAYNGKDPVVKNSITYVAMDTHKKRHVIAAFFSEDGEIVEMTVANNRKEISNAVKKIQRRSTNQVQFCYEAGVCGFTLQRLIESFGCKCSVIAPSLIP
;
A
#
# COMPACT_ATOMS: atom_id res chain seq x y z
N MET A 1 46.90 -0.37 -3.61
CA MET A 1 46.55 0.58 -2.54
C MET A 1 45.37 1.42 -2.99
N GLY A 2 44.21 1.24 -2.38
CA GLY A 2 43.12 2.21 -2.51
C GLY A 2 43.43 3.45 -1.68
N HIS A 3 42.82 4.58 -2.01
CA HIS A 3 41.95 5.30 -1.09
C HIS A 3 41.10 6.31 -1.85
N SER A 4 39.83 6.30 -1.45
CA SER A 4 38.70 6.96 -2.06
C SER A 4 38.55 8.38 -1.48
N ASN A 5 38.28 9.34 -2.37
CA ASN A 5 37.94 10.71 -2.02
C ASN A 5 36.55 10.75 -1.36
N ARG A 6 36.50 11.26 -0.12
CA ARG A 6 35.26 11.67 0.55
C ARG A 6 34.91 13.09 0.11
N GLY A 7 33.90 13.21 -0.76
CA GLY A 7 33.17 14.45 -0.99
C GLY A 7 31.74 14.29 -0.48
N LEU A 8 31.30 15.20 0.39
CA LEU A 8 29.96 15.24 0.97
C LEU A 8 28.86 15.30 -0.11
N LEU A 9 27.76 14.59 0.12
CA LEU A 9 26.52 14.71 -0.64
C LEU A 9 25.55 15.68 0.06
N PRO A 10 24.93 16.63 -0.65
CA PRO A 10 23.86 17.44 -0.09
C PRO A 10 22.51 16.70 -0.13
N CYS A 11 21.67 17.13 0.79
CA CYS A 11 20.34 16.65 1.08
C CYS A 11 19.39 16.79 -0.11
N GLY A 12 18.55 15.79 -0.29
CA GLY A 12 17.36 15.84 -1.14
C GLY A 12 17.35 14.72 -2.15
N ASN A 13 16.32 13.87 -2.09
CA ASN A 13 15.59 13.50 -3.31
C ASN A 13 14.27 12.79 -2.95
N ARG A 14 13.20 13.32 -3.56
CA ARG A 14 11.94 12.63 -3.83
C ARG A 14 12.27 11.24 -4.36
N ALA A 15 11.74 10.20 -3.72
CA ALA A 15 11.91 8.82 -4.16
C ALA A 15 11.16 8.61 -5.48
N ALA A 16 11.86 8.81 -6.59
CA ALA A 16 11.50 8.26 -7.88
C ALA A 16 11.73 6.76 -7.82
N TYR A 17 10.66 5.96 -7.81
CA TYR A 17 10.75 4.51 -7.91
C TYR A 17 11.35 4.14 -9.27
N ASN A 18 12.63 3.79 -9.26
CA ASN A 18 13.32 3.24 -10.42
C ASN A 18 14.11 2.02 -9.92
N GLY A 19 13.52 0.83 -10.05
CA GLY A 19 14.10 -0.43 -9.59
C GLY A 19 13.98 -1.50 -10.66
N LYS A 20 15.00 -1.60 -11.51
CA LYS A 20 15.24 -2.72 -12.41
C LYS A 20 15.89 -3.84 -11.62
N ASP A 21 15.10 -4.58 -10.85
CA ASP A 21 15.50 -5.87 -10.26
C ASP A 21 14.99 -7.01 -11.15
N PRO A 22 15.67 -8.17 -11.24
CA PRO A 22 15.20 -9.30 -12.03
C PRO A 22 13.88 -9.82 -11.46
N VAL A 23 12.77 -9.38 -12.05
CA VAL A 23 11.40 -9.69 -11.62
C VAL A 23 11.11 -11.17 -11.89
N VAL A 24 11.32 -12.02 -10.89
CA VAL A 24 10.41 -13.16 -10.68
C VAL A 24 8.99 -12.58 -10.77
N LYS A 25 8.21 -13.00 -11.78
CA LYS A 25 6.84 -12.51 -12.08
C LYS A 25 5.86 -12.87 -10.96
N ASN A 26 6.10 -12.35 -9.76
CA ASN A 26 5.19 -12.36 -8.66
C ASN A 26 4.53 -10.97 -8.65
N SER A 27 3.54 -10.77 -9.52
CA SER A 27 2.87 -9.47 -9.68
C SER A 27 2.00 -9.21 -8.45
N ILE A 28 2.55 -8.53 -7.45
CA ILE A 28 1.80 -8.13 -6.25
C ILE A 28 0.95 -6.91 -6.59
N THR A 29 -0.33 -6.92 -6.21
CA THR A 29 -1.16 -5.71 -6.22
C THR A 29 -0.95 -4.97 -4.91
N TYR A 30 -0.52 -3.71 -5.00
CA TYR A 30 -0.33 -2.85 -3.83
C TYR A 30 -1.53 -1.93 -3.66
N VAL A 31 -2.04 -1.81 -2.44
CA VAL A 31 -3.23 -1.00 -2.15
C VAL A 31 -2.94 -0.06 -0.99
N ALA A 32 -2.97 1.24 -1.23
CA ALA A 32 -2.90 2.25 -0.19
C ALA A 32 -4.30 2.70 0.20
N MET A 33 -4.55 2.86 1.50
CA MET A 33 -5.79 3.41 2.03
C MET A 33 -5.51 4.61 2.93
N ASP A 34 -6.14 5.74 2.60
CA ASP A 34 -6.25 6.89 3.48
C ASP A 34 -7.56 6.77 4.28
N THR A 35 -7.44 6.75 5.60
CA THR A 35 -8.57 6.50 6.49
C THR A 35 -9.14 7.78 7.08
N HIS A 36 -10.41 8.06 6.78
CA HIS A 36 -11.10 9.25 7.29
C HIS A 36 -12.45 8.88 7.92
N LYS A 37 -12.95 9.72 8.84
CA LYS A 37 -14.12 9.41 9.68
C LYS A 37 -15.37 8.98 8.89
N LYS A 38 -15.59 9.58 7.71
CA LYS A 38 -16.78 9.34 6.88
C LYS A 38 -16.53 8.39 5.70
N ARG A 39 -15.34 8.44 5.11
CA ARG A 39 -15.00 7.76 3.86
C ARG A 39 -13.52 7.38 3.89
N HIS A 40 -13.15 6.31 3.19
CA HIS A 40 -11.75 5.93 2.96
C HIS A 40 -11.44 6.12 1.49
N VAL A 41 -10.29 6.71 1.19
CA VAL A 41 -9.76 6.77 -0.18
C VAL A 41 -8.83 5.58 -0.35
N ILE A 42 -8.99 4.84 -1.44
CA ILE A 42 -8.25 3.62 -1.74
C ILE A 42 -7.59 3.80 -3.10
N ALA A 43 -6.27 3.64 -3.16
CA ALA A 43 -5.50 3.60 -4.39
C ALA A 43 -4.90 2.20 -4.56
N ALA A 44 -5.26 1.50 -5.64
CA ALA A 44 -4.76 0.16 -5.96
C ALA A 44 -3.87 0.21 -7.20
N PHE A 45 -2.62 -0.21 -7.05
CA PHE A 45 -1.66 -0.39 -8.14
C PHE A 45 -1.61 -1.87 -8.54
N PHE A 46 -2.05 -2.14 -9.77
CA PHE A 46 -2.04 -3.48 -10.37
C PHE A 46 -0.74 -3.65 -11.15
N SER A 47 0.22 -4.36 -10.58
CA SER A 47 1.54 -4.61 -11.21
C SER A 47 1.44 -5.38 -12.54
N GLU A 48 0.31 -6.02 -12.82
CA GLU A 48 0.06 -6.74 -14.07
C GLU A 48 -0.15 -5.81 -15.25
N ASP A 49 -0.99 -4.79 -15.07
CA ASP A 49 -1.33 -3.81 -16.11
C ASP A 49 -0.50 -2.52 -16.00
N GLY A 50 0.18 -2.30 -14.87
CA GLY A 50 0.80 -1.02 -14.53
C GLY A 50 -0.22 0.08 -14.21
N GLU A 51 -1.48 -0.27 -14.00
CA GLU A 51 -2.57 0.69 -13.76
C GLU A 51 -2.72 1.02 -12.27
N ILE A 52 -3.07 2.28 -12.01
CA ILE A 52 -3.50 2.76 -10.70
C ILE A 52 -5.00 3.06 -10.76
N VAL A 53 -5.77 2.47 -9.85
CA VAL A 53 -7.21 2.75 -9.70
C VAL A 53 -7.44 3.40 -8.35
N GLU A 54 -8.05 4.57 -8.37
CA GLU A 54 -8.51 5.26 -7.17
C GLU A 54 -10.01 5.09 -6.99
N MET A 55 -10.43 4.79 -5.76
CA MET A 55 -11.85 4.69 -5.40
C MET A 55 -12.08 5.19 -3.98
N THR A 56 -13.24 5.79 -3.73
CA THR A 56 -13.59 6.29 -2.41
C THR A 56 -14.80 5.55 -1.85
N VAL A 57 -14.59 4.84 -0.74
CA VAL A 57 -15.62 4.01 -0.10
C VAL A 57 -16.16 4.69 1.16
N ALA A 58 -17.41 4.40 1.53
CA ALA A 58 -17.91 4.84 2.83
C ALA A 58 -17.24 4.07 3.97
N ASN A 59 -17.10 4.70 5.13
CA ASN A 59 -16.56 4.07 6.34
C ASN A 59 -17.59 3.11 6.98
N ASN A 60 -17.94 2.05 6.26
CA ASN A 60 -18.76 0.96 6.78
C ASN A 60 -18.20 -0.39 6.29
N ARG A 61 -18.44 -1.42 7.09
CA ARG A 61 -17.87 -2.76 6.85
C ARG A 61 -18.25 -3.33 5.49
N LYS A 62 -19.48 -3.10 5.02
CA LYS A 62 -20.00 -3.66 3.76
C LYS A 62 -19.28 -3.07 2.55
N GLU A 63 -19.14 -1.75 2.50
CA GLU A 63 -18.49 -1.04 1.41
C GLU A 63 -16.99 -1.34 1.34
N ILE A 64 -16.32 -1.39 2.49
CA ILE A 64 -14.90 -1.79 2.57
C ILE A 64 -14.72 -3.23 2.08
N SER A 65 -15.58 -4.15 2.54
CA SER A 65 -15.55 -5.55 2.10
C SER A 65 -15.76 -5.69 0.59
N ASN A 66 -16.70 -4.92 0.02
CA ASN A 66 -16.96 -4.91 -1.41
C ASN A 66 -15.75 -4.40 -2.20
N ALA A 67 -15.08 -3.35 -1.72
CA ALA A 67 -13.87 -2.84 -2.36
C ALA A 67 -12.70 -3.83 -2.30
N VAL A 68 -12.46 -4.45 -1.15
CA VAL A 68 -11.43 -5.50 -0.99
C VAL A 68 -11.68 -6.64 -1.97
N LYS A 69 -12.93 -7.14 -2.04
CA LYS A 69 -13.31 -8.19 -2.99
C LYS A 69 -13.16 -7.77 -4.45
N LYS A 70 -13.47 -6.51 -4.78
CA LYS A 70 -13.31 -5.97 -6.15
C LYS A 70 -11.85 -5.96 -6.56
N ILE A 71 -10.95 -5.51 -5.67
CA ILE A 71 -9.52 -5.49 -5.92
C ILE A 71 -8.95 -6.90 -6.03
N GLN A 72 -9.35 -7.81 -5.14
CA GLN A 72 -8.95 -9.22 -5.21
C GLN A 72 -9.38 -9.88 -6.51
N ARG A 73 -10.62 -9.66 -6.96
CA ARG A 73 -11.11 -10.25 -8.22
C ARG A 73 -10.35 -9.77 -9.45
N ARG A 74 -9.83 -8.54 -9.40
CA ARG A 74 -9.02 -7.96 -10.48
C ARG A 74 -7.56 -8.40 -10.40
N SER A 75 -7.07 -8.75 -9.22
CA SER A 75 -5.68 -9.16 -9.01
C SER A 75 -5.56 -10.67 -9.27
N THR A 76 -4.60 -11.07 -10.10
CA THR A 76 -4.34 -12.50 -10.34
C THR A 76 -3.49 -13.14 -9.23
N ASN A 77 -2.90 -12.31 -8.37
CA ASN A 77 -1.88 -12.67 -7.39
C ASN A 77 -2.15 -12.04 -6.01
N GLN A 78 -1.13 -12.07 -5.13
CA GLN A 78 -1.21 -11.53 -3.78
C GLN A 78 -1.57 -10.03 -3.78
N VAL A 79 -2.48 -9.64 -2.88
CA VAL A 79 -2.85 -8.25 -2.62
C VAL A 79 -2.29 -7.82 -1.27
N GLN A 80 -1.54 -6.72 -1.25
CA GLN A 80 -0.98 -6.12 -0.05
C GLN A 80 -1.58 -4.74 0.18
N PHE A 81 -2.25 -4.58 1.32
CA PHE A 81 -2.83 -3.32 1.76
C PHE A 81 -1.87 -2.58 2.70
N CYS A 82 -1.87 -1.26 2.64
CA CYS A 82 -1.28 -0.38 3.64
C CYS A 82 -2.23 0.75 4.01
N TYR A 83 -2.25 1.12 5.29
CA TYR A 83 -3.01 2.29 5.73
C TYR A 83 -2.34 2.93 6.95
N GLU A 84 -2.52 4.24 7.11
CA GLU A 84 -2.09 4.94 8.30
C GLU A 84 -3.07 4.69 9.44
N ALA A 85 -2.58 4.28 10.62
CA ALA A 85 -3.40 4.07 11.80
C ALA A 85 -4.00 5.40 12.28
N GLY A 86 -5.19 5.74 11.78
CA GLY A 86 -6.01 6.81 12.29
C GLY A 86 -6.94 6.35 13.43
N VAL A 87 -7.98 7.14 13.70
CA VAL A 87 -9.01 6.86 14.73
C VAL A 87 -9.72 5.51 14.57
N CYS A 88 -9.69 4.90 13.38
CA CYS A 88 -10.32 3.61 13.11
C CYS A 88 -9.49 2.40 13.59
N GLY A 89 -8.24 2.62 14.01
CA GLY A 89 -7.38 1.63 14.65
C GLY A 89 -7.24 0.32 13.85
N PHE A 90 -7.09 -0.80 14.56
CA PHE A 90 -6.84 -2.14 14.00
C PHE A 90 -8.08 -2.87 13.48
N THR A 91 -9.28 -2.27 13.59
CA THR A 91 -10.51 -2.90 13.10
C THR A 91 -10.49 -3.07 11.58
N LEU A 92 -9.89 -2.12 10.87
CA LEU A 92 -9.73 -2.18 9.42
C LEU A 92 -8.75 -3.28 9.01
N GLN A 93 -7.61 -3.38 9.70
CA GLN A 93 -6.64 -4.46 9.49
C GLN A 93 -7.31 -5.83 9.62
N ARG A 94 -8.01 -6.10 10.73
CA ARG A 94 -8.68 -7.39 10.98
C ARG A 94 -9.70 -7.72 9.90
N LEU A 95 -10.43 -6.71 9.40
CA LEU A 95 -11.38 -6.90 8.31
C LEU A 95 -10.69 -7.32 7.02
N ILE A 96 -9.59 -6.67 6.65
CA ILE A 96 -8.82 -6.97 5.44
C ILE A 96 -8.16 -8.36 5.54
N GLU A 97 -7.57 -8.67 6.68
CA GLU A 97 -6.94 -9.97 6.96
C GLU A 97 -7.98 -11.12 6.96
N SER A 98 -9.21 -10.84 7.39
CA SER A 98 -10.32 -11.80 7.28
C SER A 98 -10.65 -12.20 5.84
N PHE A 99 -10.21 -11.43 4.84
CA PHE A 99 -10.34 -11.79 3.42
C PHE A 99 -9.09 -12.44 2.83
N GLY A 100 -8.11 -12.82 3.67
CA GLY A 100 -6.87 -13.46 3.24
C GLY A 100 -5.83 -12.51 2.65
N CYS A 101 -6.03 -11.20 2.76
CA CYS A 101 -5.08 -10.20 2.29
C CYS A 101 -4.08 -9.81 3.39
N LYS A 102 -2.85 -9.48 3.00
CA LYS A 102 -1.87 -8.90 3.93
C LYS A 102 -2.17 -7.42 4.12
N CYS A 103 -2.09 -6.92 5.35
CA CYS A 103 -2.33 -5.52 5.67
C CYS A 103 -1.23 -4.96 6.57
N SER A 104 -0.51 -3.94 6.11
CA SER A 104 0.50 -3.22 6.89
C SER A 104 -0.10 -1.96 7.49
N VAL A 105 -0.03 -1.84 8.81
CA VAL A 105 -0.51 -0.68 9.54
C VAL A 105 0.67 0.26 9.81
N ILE A 106 0.60 1.48 9.28
CA ILE A 106 1.63 2.50 9.49
C ILE A 106 1.19 3.37 10.67
N ALA A 107 1.80 3.19 11.83
CA ALA A 107 1.58 4.06 12.97
C ALA A 107 2.58 5.22 12.91
N PRO A 108 2.13 6.49 12.83
CA PRO A 108 3.04 7.65 12.76
C PRO A 108 3.95 7.78 13.99
N SER A 109 3.58 7.15 15.12
CA SER A 109 4.35 7.11 16.37
C SER A 109 5.41 5.99 16.44
N LEU A 110 5.55 5.15 15.41
CA LEU A 110 6.51 4.04 15.34
C LEU A 110 7.56 4.24 14.23
N ILE A 111 7.91 5.49 13.94
CA ILE A 111 9.11 5.84 13.16
C ILE A 111 10.24 6.09 14.18
N PRO A 112 11.23 5.18 14.33
CA PRO A 112 12.44 5.46 15.08
C PRO A 112 13.34 6.49 14.39
#